data_AF-A0A2D6X8V4-F1
#
_entry.id   AF-A0A2D6X8V4-F1
#
_cell.length_a   1.000
_cell.length_b   1.000
_cell.length_c   1.000
_cell.angle_alpha   90.00
_cell.angle_beta   90.00
_cell.angle_gamma   90.00
#
_symmetry.space_group_name_H-M   'P 1'
#
loop_
_entity.id
_entity.type
_entity.pdbx_description
1 polymer ?
#
loop_
_entity_poly.entity_id
_entity_poly.type
_entity_poly.pdbx_seq_one_letter_code
_entity_poly.pdbx_strand_id
1 'polypeptide(L)' 'MSGRHQLHDATGVVASLDNGDYLIVAGDTVPSDGVTGYSVGCLFMQTDGSAGSALYVNEGSNTSANFDEVGTV' A
#
# COMPACT_ATOMS: atom_id res chain seq x y z
N MET A 1 -3.11 -9.92 28.65
CA MET A 1 -2.49 -9.36 27.42
C MET A 1 -3.62 -8.72 26.62
N SER A 2 -3.49 -7.46 26.21
CA SER A 2 -4.45 -6.92 25.22
C SER A 2 -4.34 -7.77 23.96
N GLY A 3 -5.46 -8.09 23.31
CA GLY A 3 -5.47 -8.85 22.07
C GLY A 3 -4.77 -8.09 20.93
N ARG A 4 -4.69 -8.70 19.74
CA ARG A 4 -4.29 -7.96 18.54
C ARG A 4 -5.32 -6.85 18.30
N HIS A 5 -4.87 -5.61 18.21
CA HIS A 5 -5.73 -4.52 17.75
C HIS A 5 -5.82 -4.62 16.23
N GLN A 6 -7.00 -4.92 15.72
CA GLN A 6 -7.24 -5.02 14.28
C GLN A 6 -7.38 -3.59 13.73
N LEU A 7 -6.29 -3.07 13.15
CA LEU A 7 -6.23 -1.70 12.60
C LEU A 7 -6.70 -1.62 11.14
N HIS A 8 -6.82 -2.76 10.47
CA HIS A 8 -7.22 -2.93 9.07
C HIS A 8 -8.32 -3.99 8.95
N ASP A 9 -9.21 -3.89 7.98
CA ASP A 9 -10.23 -4.92 7.72
C ASP A 9 -9.75 -5.93 6.66
N ALA A 10 -10.67 -6.69 6.06
CA ALA A 10 -10.34 -7.66 5.00
C ALA A 10 -9.83 -7.02 3.70
N THR A 11 -9.85 -5.69 3.57
CA THR A 11 -9.37 -4.96 2.40
C THR A 11 -7.87 -4.64 2.46
N GLY A 12 -7.24 -4.82 3.62
CA GLY A 12 -5.82 -4.50 3.80
C GLY A 12 -5.50 -3.01 3.93
N VAL A 13 -6.52 -2.13 3.91
CA VAL A 13 -6.37 -0.69 4.12
C VAL A 13 -6.14 -0.40 5.60
N VAL A 14 -5.05 0.31 5.90
CA VAL A 14 -4.66 0.73 7.27
C VAL A 14 -4.98 2.20 7.50
N ALA A 15 -4.77 3.05 6.49
CA ALA A 15 -5.05 4.48 6.56
C ALA A 15 -5.47 5.05 5.20
N SER A 16 -6.40 6.01 5.23
CA SER A 16 -6.84 6.80 4.09
C SER A 16 -6.85 8.28 4.44
N LEU A 17 -6.77 9.13 3.43
CA LEU A 17 -7.00 10.56 3.53
C LEU A 17 -8.51 10.87 3.59
N ASP A 18 -8.87 12.10 3.96
CA ASP A 18 -10.27 12.54 4.04
C ASP A 18 -11.01 12.48 2.69
N ASN A 19 -10.27 12.53 1.58
CA ASN A 19 -10.82 12.41 0.23
C ASN A 19 -11.05 10.95 -0.22
N GLY A 20 -10.71 9.97 0.63
CA GLY A 20 -10.86 8.54 0.36
C GLY A 20 -9.63 7.87 -0.28
N ASP A 21 -8.59 8.64 -0.65
CA ASP A 21 -7.36 8.06 -1.20
C ASP A 21 -6.63 7.26 -0.12
N TYR A 22 -6.10 6.10 -0.49
CA TYR A 22 -5.33 5.24 0.40
C TYR A 22 -3.93 5.80 0.64
N LEU A 23 -3.50 5.78 1.90
CA LEU A 23 -2.20 6.27 2.34
C LEU A 23 -1.27 5.13 2.81
N ILE A 24 -1.83 4.11 3.47
CA ILE A 24 -1.10 2.92 3.93
C ILE A 24 -1.96 1.69 3.68
N VAL A 25 -1.43 0.75 2.90
CA VAL A 25 -2.12 -0.49 2.50
C VAL A 25 -1.18 -1.68 2.60
N ALA A 26 -1.73 -2.85 2.91
CA ALA A 26 -1.04 -4.13 2.80
C ALA A 26 -1.83 -5.07 1.87
N GLY A 27 -1.14 -5.85 1.06
CA GLY A 27 -1.77 -6.80 0.14
C GLY A 27 -0.79 -7.84 -0.39
N ASP A 28 -1.28 -8.87 -1.07
CA ASP A 28 -0.44 -9.89 -1.70
C ASP A 28 0.15 -9.40 -3.04
N THR A 29 -0.61 -8.56 -3.75
CA THR A 29 -0.28 -8.09 -5.09
C THR A 29 -0.11 -6.58 -5.06
N VAL A 30 1.08 -6.11 -5.46
CA VAL A 30 1.33 -4.67 -5.65
C VAL A 30 0.36 -4.13 -6.71
N PRO A 31 -0.33 -2.99 -6.47
CA PRO A 31 -1.23 -2.41 -7.45
C PRO A 31 -0.50 -2.12 -8.76
N SER A 32 -1.13 -2.46 -9.89
CA SER A 32 -0.56 -2.16 -11.21
C SER A 32 -0.49 -0.66 -11.47
N ASP A 33 0.42 -0.26 -12.36
CA ASP A 33 0.53 1.13 -12.80
C ASP A 33 -0.78 1.62 -13.44
N GLY A 34 -1.09 2.90 -13.20
CA GLY A 34 -2.29 3.56 -13.71
C GLY A 34 -3.55 3.36 -12.86
N VAL A 35 -3.47 2.60 -11.75
CA VAL A 35 -4.61 2.43 -10.84
C VAL A 35 -4.88 3.73 -10.06
N THR A 36 -6.16 4.02 -9.82
CA THR A 36 -6.62 5.21 -9.10
C THR A 36 -6.87 4.93 -7.61
N GLY A 37 -6.83 5.97 -6.77
CA GLY A 37 -7.25 5.90 -5.37
C GLY A 37 -6.12 5.66 -4.37
N TYR A 38 -4.86 5.72 -4.81
CA TYR A 38 -3.69 5.68 -3.95
C TYR A 38 -3.06 7.06 -3.92
N SER A 39 -2.92 7.68 -2.75
CA SER A 39 -2.31 9.01 -2.69
C SER A 39 -0.87 8.98 -3.20
N VAL A 40 -0.35 10.12 -3.66
CA VAL A 40 1.10 10.27 -3.88
C VAL A 40 1.82 9.96 -2.57
N GLY A 41 2.86 9.14 -2.61
CA GLY A 41 3.58 8.66 -1.43
C GLY A 41 2.87 7.57 -0.62
N CYS A 42 1.79 6.98 -1.14
CA CYS A 42 1.14 5.84 -0.48
C CYS A 42 2.15 4.70 -0.26
N LEU A 43 2.20 4.17 0.96
CA LEU A 43 3.03 3.03 1.31
C LEU A 43 2.25 1.73 1.08
N PHE A 44 2.83 0.81 0.31
CA PHE A 44 2.28 -0.52 0.09
C PHE A 44 3.22 -1.59 0.64
N MET A 45 2.72 -2.37 1.61
CA MET A 45 3.41 -3.52 2.19
C MET A 45 2.97 -4.80 1.48
N GLN A 46 3.87 -5.41 0.70
CA GLN A 46 3.60 -6.69 0.06
C GLN A 46 3.72 -7.84 1.08
N THR A 47 2.73 -8.75 1.05
CA THR A 47 2.55 -9.81 2.06
C THR A 47 2.41 -11.20 1.47
N ASP A 48 2.69 -11.38 0.17
CA ASP A 48 2.65 -12.68 -0.52
C ASP A 48 3.76 -13.65 -0.08
N GLY A 49 4.73 -13.17 0.69
CA GLY A 49 5.87 -13.97 1.17
C GLY A 49 6.98 -14.15 0.13
N SER A 50 6.92 -13.43 -0.99
CA SER A 50 8.00 -13.39 -1.97
C SER A 50 9.27 -12.79 -1.37
N ALA A 51 10.42 -13.33 -1.73
CA ALA A 51 11.71 -12.77 -1.34
C ALA A 51 12.05 -11.58 -2.24
N GLY A 52 12.58 -10.50 -1.67
CA GLY A 52 12.87 -9.26 -2.39
C GLY A 52 12.29 -8.05 -1.70
N SER A 53 11.91 -7.05 -2.48
CA SER A 53 11.34 -5.80 -2.00
C SER A 53 9.92 -6.02 -1.51
N ALA A 54 9.70 -5.81 -0.21
CA ALA A 54 8.40 -5.96 0.43
C ALA A 54 7.68 -4.61 0.67
N LEU A 55 8.36 -3.49 0.39
CA LEU A 55 7.83 -2.15 0.62
C LEU A 55 7.95 -1.31 -0.66
N TYR A 56 6.80 -0.79 -1.08
CA TYR A 56 6.66 0.03 -2.28
C TYR A 56 6.06 1.39 -1.92
N VAL A 57 6.33 2.38 -2.76
CA VAL A 57 5.79 3.74 -2.64
C VAL A 57 5.19 4.17 -3.97
N ASN A 58 4.02 4.82 -3.91
CA ASN A 58 3.42 5.42 -5.09
C ASN A 58 4.14 6.72 -5.48
N GLU A 59 4.97 6.68 -6.52
CA GLU A 59 5.66 7.83 -7.12
C GLU A 59 4.82 8.50 -8.23
N GLY A 60 3.66 7.93 -8.56
CA GLY A 60 2.72 8.45 -9.54
C GLY A 60 1.77 9.52 -8.97
N SER A 61 0.57 9.61 -9.56
CA SER A 61 -0.51 10.45 -9.04
C SER A 61 -1.60 9.59 -8.38
N ASN A 62 -2.59 10.23 -7.75
CA ASN A 62 -3.77 9.53 -7.25
C ASN A 62 -4.75 9.07 -8.34
N THR A 63 -4.59 9.55 -9.56
CA THR A 63 -5.35 9.13 -10.74
C THR A 63 -4.55 8.20 -11.65
N SER A 64 -3.29 7.94 -11.34
CA SER A 64 -2.39 7.09 -12.10
C SER A 64 -1.21 6.69 -11.21
N ALA A 65 -1.42 5.68 -10.36
CA ALA A 65 -0.37 5.19 -9.47
C ALA A 65 0.82 4.62 -10.26
N ASN A 66 2.00 4.67 -9.65
CA ASN A 66 3.23 4.03 -10.12
C ASN A 66 4.00 3.56 -8.87
N PHE A 67 3.96 2.26 -8.59
CA PHE A 67 4.53 1.72 -7.34
C PHE A 67 5.96 1.23 -7.54
N ASP A 68 6.90 1.95 -6.95
CA ASP A 68 8.33 1.64 -7.01
C ASP A 68 8.82 1.10 -5.67
N GLU A 69 9.83 0.22 -5.71
CA GLU A 69 10.45 -0.38 -4.53
C GLU A 69 11.22 0.67 -3.71
N VAL A 70 11.02 0.71 -2.39
CA VAL A 70 11.69 1.68 -1.50
C VAL A 70 13.15 1.32 -1.20
N GLY A 71 13.56 0.08 -1.48
CA GLY A 71 14.96 -0.34 -1.34
C GLY A 71 15.22 -1.67 -2.01
N THR A 72 16.41 -1.83 -2.58
CA THR A 72 16.88 -3.11 -3.14
C THR A 72 17.49 -3.95 -2.03
N VAL A 73 17.23 -5.27 -2.05
CA VAL A 73 17.82 -6.24 -1.11
C VAL A 73 19.13 -6.80 -1.61
#